data_AF-A0A2E0TPA8-F1
#
_entry.id   AF-A0A2E0TPA8-F1
#
_cell.length_a   1.000
_cell.length_b   1.000
_cell.length_c   1.000
_cell.angle_alpha   90.00
_cell.angle_beta   90.00
_cell.angle_gamma   90.00
#
_symmetry.space_group_name_H-M   'P 1'
#
loop_
_entity.id
_entity.type
_entity.pdbx_description
1 polymer ?
#
loop_
_entity_poly.entity_id
_entity_poly.type
_entity_poly.pdbx_seq_one_letter_code
_entity_poly.pdbx_strand_id
1 'polypeptide(L)'
;MTGWSKKGGGFGGDATPPEAPDAPRPEKPAPAAAPPPAASAPEPTAPESGAGKEAGAMSSWSKKGEGFGGSEAGGEKAEAPPAEGAKAEAATPDAAAEPDAKPAADAKAEEKKEPVKPEGWGKRKDGTKAWSERARADDPDKRKVLAPTGTGIGDGKVFHFLFGLKIHSPNDRRLFGEAREHVDDDVEALRAAGYTVVVDEQAVHADFIGAVYGDAEDVKGLAPAGVFWLAHGHDDGAIETCDGGVVQPTDVDPEKVHAGLKLVVFAACYTGSCSRTWRERLGGRALVVGWGRPVTIDRAVEFLTPDDRTETDLDDLLRRYLLAPTDVPKEVEMRYSPLGAAAAAGRSGDLPKRLEGTVSILHAKVLPAKDGDAAVTIDVPMGDKRWHRAKIFIVDGNEPFAEGELLLGVECDVGELSNVVDPPMLLSGIPHNRYARVQLVESEKEMPRIVTQGFMPLARVRDMDAASLIFQVCQYADVLEHRIFGGDMG
;
A
#
# COMPACT_ATOMS: atom_id res chain seq x y z
N MET A 1 -56.26 -19.71 23.69
CA MET A 1 -57.67 -20.07 23.90
C MET A 1 -58.53 -18.86 23.55
N THR A 2 -59.62 -19.10 22.79
CA THR A 2 -60.77 -18.21 22.48
C THR A 2 -60.45 -16.85 21.84
N GLY A 3 -60.70 -16.53 20.57
CA GLY A 3 -61.58 -17.15 19.57
C GLY A 3 -63.01 -16.61 19.65
N TRP A 4 -63.37 -15.65 18.80
CA TRP A 4 -64.68 -15.39 18.14
C TRP A 4 -64.75 -13.94 17.62
N SER A 5 -65.43 -13.60 16.52
CA SER A 5 -65.99 -14.36 15.40
C SER A 5 -66.39 -13.36 14.29
N LYS A 6 -66.45 -13.88 13.07
CA LYS A 6 -66.80 -13.24 11.78
C LYS A 6 -68.22 -12.66 11.72
N LYS A 7 -68.38 -11.65 10.85
CA LYS A 7 -69.33 -11.53 9.70
C LYS A 7 -69.35 -10.05 9.26
N GLY A 8 -69.38 -9.63 8.00
CA GLY A 8 -69.59 -10.27 6.70
C GLY A 8 -70.26 -9.27 5.76
N GLY A 9 -69.89 -9.27 4.46
CA GLY A 9 -70.58 -8.57 3.36
C GLY A 9 -70.31 -7.05 3.28
N GLY A 10 -70.15 -6.40 2.14
CA GLY A 10 -70.33 -6.77 0.73
C GLY A 10 -70.72 -5.51 -0.05
N PHE A 11 -70.22 -5.41 -1.27
CA PHE A 11 -70.62 -4.51 -2.37
C PHE A 11 -70.25 -3.01 -2.29
N GLY A 12 -69.66 -2.55 -3.39
CA GLY A 12 -69.24 -1.18 -3.63
C GLY A 12 -70.33 -0.27 -4.20
N GLY A 13 -69.93 0.97 -4.43
CA GLY A 13 -70.71 2.02 -5.05
C GLY A 13 -70.05 3.37 -4.76
N ASP A 14 -69.79 4.11 -5.83
CA ASP A 14 -69.11 5.39 -5.92
C ASP A 14 -69.45 6.42 -4.84
N ALA A 15 -68.42 7.05 -4.27
CA ALA A 15 -68.48 8.42 -3.78
C ALA A 15 -67.07 8.99 -3.66
N THR A 16 -66.72 9.89 -4.57
CA THR A 16 -65.53 10.75 -4.51
C THR A 16 -65.56 11.58 -3.22
N PRO A 17 -64.55 11.52 -2.34
CA PRO A 17 -64.44 12.46 -1.23
C PRO A 17 -63.95 13.83 -1.72
N PRO A 18 -64.39 14.93 -1.08
CA PRO A 18 -64.21 16.30 -1.57
C PRO A 18 -62.75 16.77 -1.52
N GLU A 19 -62.37 17.63 -2.49
CA GLU A 19 -61.10 18.37 -2.53
C GLU A 19 -60.86 19.10 -1.20
N ALA A 20 -59.68 18.87 -0.62
CA ALA A 20 -59.17 19.67 0.49
C ALA A 20 -58.75 21.07 -0.04
N PRO A 21 -58.98 22.15 0.72
CA PRO A 21 -58.58 23.48 0.31
C PRO A 21 -57.05 23.61 0.24
N ASP A 22 -56.56 24.27 -0.82
CA ASP A 22 -55.16 24.55 -1.11
C ASP A 22 -54.43 25.16 0.10
N ALA A 23 -53.35 24.50 0.52
CA ALA A 23 -52.37 25.09 1.42
C ALA A 23 -51.61 26.22 0.70
N PRO A 24 -51.31 27.35 1.36
CA PRO A 24 -50.58 28.45 0.72
C PRO A 24 -49.17 28.00 0.33
N ARG A 25 -48.81 28.22 -0.94
CA ARG A 25 -47.44 28.00 -1.43
C ARG A 25 -46.45 28.86 -0.64
N PRO A 26 -45.29 28.32 -0.21
CA PRO A 26 -44.22 29.16 0.31
C PRO A 26 -43.69 30.08 -0.79
N GLU A 27 -43.57 31.36 -0.47
CA GLU A 27 -42.98 32.37 -1.34
C GLU A 27 -41.55 31.97 -1.74
N LYS A 28 -41.21 32.13 -3.02
CA LYS A 28 -39.83 31.98 -3.50
C LYS A 28 -38.93 32.97 -2.76
N PRO A 29 -37.76 32.56 -2.22
CA PRO A 29 -36.78 33.52 -1.74
C PRO A 29 -36.27 34.37 -2.92
N ALA A 30 -36.15 35.67 -2.68
CA ALA A 30 -35.58 36.61 -3.64
C ALA A 30 -34.15 36.20 -4.04
N PRO A 31 -33.73 36.40 -5.30
CA PRO A 31 -32.36 36.09 -5.71
C PRO A 31 -31.37 36.99 -4.96
N ALA A 32 -30.31 36.39 -4.42
CA ALA A 32 -29.23 37.10 -3.76
C ALA A 32 -28.55 38.08 -4.74
N ALA A 33 -28.25 39.29 -4.27
CA ALA A 33 -27.51 40.28 -5.04
C ALA A 33 -26.12 39.75 -5.43
N ALA A 34 -25.73 39.98 -6.68
CA ALA A 34 -24.42 39.59 -7.19
C ALA A 34 -23.29 40.28 -6.41
N PRO A 35 -22.19 39.58 -6.09
CA PRO A 35 -21.03 40.19 -5.45
C PRO A 35 -20.37 41.22 -6.40
N PRO A 36 -19.76 42.28 -5.86
CA PRO A 36 -19.03 43.25 -6.68
C PRO A 36 -17.83 42.58 -7.37
N PRO A 37 -17.41 43.08 -8.55
CA PRO A 37 -16.26 42.53 -9.26
C PRO A 37 -14.98 42.71 -8.42
N ALA A 38 -14.18 41.65 -8.34
CA ALA A 38 -12.89 41.66 -7.67
C ALA A 38 -11.95 42.69 -8.30
N ALA A 39 -11.30 43.50 -7.46
CA ALA A 39 -10.23 44.40 -7.87
C ALA A 39 -9.08 43.58 -8.48
N SER A 40 -8.63 44.00 -9.65
CA SER A 40 -7.52 43.41 -10.40
C SER A 40 -6.25 43.38 -9.56
N ALA A 41 -5.64 42.21 -9.39
CA ALA A 41 -4.30 42.10 -8.83
C ALA A 41 -3.26 42.74 -9.77
N PRO A 42 -2.22 43.41 -9.26
CA PRO A 42 -1.17 43.98 -10.10
C PRO A 42 -0.33 42.86 -10.76
N GLU A 43 0.03 43.06 -12.02
CA GLU A 43 0.91 42.18 -12.80
C GLU A 43 2.27 42.00 -12.11
N PRO A 44 2.84 40.77 -12.08
CA PRO A 44 4.21 40.58 -11.64
C PRO A 44 5.18 41.14 -12.69
N THR A 45 5.99 42.09 -12.25
CA THR A 45 7.13 42.65 -12.99
C THR A 45 8.22 41.59 -13.18
N ALA A 46 8.73 41.49 -14.41
CA ALA A 46 9.85 40.62 -14.76
C ALA A 46 11.15 41.12 -14.08
N PRO A 47 12.01 40.22 -13.55
CA PRO A 47 13.33 40.63 -13.12
C PRO A 47 14.28 40.76 -14.31
N GLU A 48 14.94 41.92 -14.37
CA GLU A 48 16.00 42.26 -15.30
C GLU A 48 17.23 41.35 -15.17
N SER A 49 17.87 41.16 -16.32
CA SER A 49 19.13 40.47 -16.56
C SER A 49 20.31 41.07 -15.78
N GLY A 50 21.01 40.22 -15.02
CA GLY A 50 22.36 40.48 -14.52
C GLY A 50 23.31 39.36 -14.95
N ALA A 51 24.11 39.63 -15.99
CA ALA A 51 25.13 38.73 -16.49
C ALA A 51 26.33 38.64 -15.54
N GLY A 52 26.75 37.41 -15.21
CA GLY A 52 28.00 37.11 -14.53
C GLY A 52 28.46 35.69 -14.91
N LYS A 53 29.57 35.63 -15.65
CA LYS A 53 30.16 34.45 -16.29
C LYS A 53 30.64 33.40 -15.28
N GLU A 54 30.39 32.12 -15.56
CA GLU A 54 31.43 31.09 -15.60
C GLU A 54 30.92 29.86 -16.38
N ALA A 55 31.50 29.64 -17.56
CA ALA A 55 31.25 28.47 -18.38
C ALA A 55 32.40 27.48 -18.14
N GLY A 56 32.09 26.31 -17.57
CA GLY A 56 32.99 25.18 -17.42
C GLY A 56 32.37 23.96 -18.07
N ALA A 57 32.96 23.54 -19.20
CA ALA A 57 32.45 22.53 -20.11
C ALA A 57 32.32 21.13 -19.48
N MET A 58 31.17 20.47 -19.74
CA MET A 58 31.03 19.03 -19.62
C MET A 58 31.85 18.35 -20.73
N SER A 59 32.94 17.67 -20.35
CA SER A 59 33.72 16.84 -21.25
C SER A 59 33.15 15.43 -21.31
N SER A 60 32.56 15.10 -22.45
CA SER A 60 32.39 13.73 -22.94
C SER A 60 33.75 13.05 -23.09
N TRP A 61 33.93 11.86 -22.54
CA TRP A 61 34.96 10.94 -23.01
C TRP A 61 34.43 9.52 -23.21
N SER A 62 34.42 9.12 -24.48
CA SER A 62 34.50 7.75 -24.97
C SER A 62 35.78 7.61 -25.77
N LYS A 63 36.70 6.71 -25.38
CA LYS A 63 37.36 5.70 -26.25
C LYS A 63 38.61 5.07 -25.62
N LYS A 64 38.58 3.73 -25.47
CA LYS A 64 39.53 2.70 -25.97
C LYS A 64 39.33 1.45 -25.08
N GLY A 65 39.14 0.23 -25.56
CA GLY A 65 39.37 -0.34 -26.88
C GLY A 65 40.60 -1.26 -26.87
N GLU A 66 40.41 -2.52 -26.49
CA GLU A 66 41.16 -3.73 -26.87
C GLU A 66 40.11 -4.87 -26.84
N GLY A 67 39.81 -5.68 -27.86
CA GLY A 67 40.47 -6.00 -29.12
C GLY A 67 40.79 -7.50 -29.12
N PHE A 68 39.92 -8.34 -29.70
CA PHE A 68 40.18 -9.70 -30.26
C PHE A 68 38.79 -10.32 -30.59
N GLY A 69 38.46 -10.88 -31.73
CA GLY A 69 39.10 -11.13 -33.03
C GLY A 69 37.99 -11.78 -33.88
N GLY A 70 37.82 -11.33 -35.12
CA GLY A 70 36.72 -11.76 -35.97
C GLY A 70 36.92 -13.13 -36.63
N SER A 71 35.83 -13.65 -37.19
CA SER A 71 35.85 -14.23 -38.54
C SER A 71 34.44 -14.16 -39.13
N GLU A 72 34.31 -13.38 -40.20
CA GLU A 72 33.20 -13.48 -41.16
C GLU A 72 33.36 -14.72 -42.03
N ALA A 73 32.23 -15.34 -42.36
CA ALA A 73 31.89 -15.96 -43.65
C ALA A 73 30.37 -16.21 -43.56
N GLY A 74 29.47 -15.63 -44.35
CA GLY A 74 29.50 -15.42 -45.80
C GLY A 74 28.55 -16.45 -46.44
N GLY A 75 27.46 -16.01 -47.10
CA GLY A 75 26.67 -16.88 -47.98
C GLY A 75 25.16 -16.64 -48.00
N GLU A 76 24.69 -15.95 -49.05
CA GLU A 76 23.29 -15.72 -49.45
C GLU A 76 22.55 -16.95 -50.04
N LYS A 77 21.21 -16.78 -50.18
CA LYS A 77 20.23 -17.40 -51.12
C LYS A 77 19.69 -18.79 -50.76
N ALA A 78 18.44 -19.19 -51.06
CA ALA A 78 17.21 -18.56 -51.58
C ALA A 78 16.06 -19.61 -51.53
N GLU A 79 14.83 -19.12 -51.71
CA GLU A 79 13.63 -19.80 -52.27
C GLU A 79 12.84 -20.86 -51.47
N ALA A 80 11.52 -20.71 -51.58
CA ALA A 80 10.44 -21.50 -50.99
C ALA A 80 9.74 -22.40 -52.06
N PRO A 81 8.50 -22.88 -51.82
CA PRO A 81 8.01 -24.21 -51.42
C PRO A 81 7.49 -25.00 -52.67
N PRO A 82 6.45 -25.90 -52.71
CA PRO A 82 5.52 -26.49 -51.72
C PRO A 82 5.14 -28.00 -51.92
N ALA A 83 4.17 -28.50 -51.13
CA ALA A 83 3.02 -29.40 -51.48
C ALA A 83 2.58 -30.20 -50.22
N GLU A 84 1.37 -30.11 -49.66
CA GLU A 84 -0.02 -30.37 -50.10
C GLU A 84 -0.49 -31.85 -50.00
N GLY A 85 -1.61 -32.06 -49.27
CA GLY A 85 -2.50 -33.24 -49.30
C GLY A 85 -2.46 -34.15 -48.06
N ALA A 86 -3.54 -34.73 -47.51
CA ALA A 86 -5.00 -34.63 -47.67
C ALA A 86 -5.68 -35.53 -46.60
N LYS A 87 -6.87 -35.12 -46.08
CA LYS A 87 -8.07 -35.93 -45.64
C LYS A 87 -7.90 -37.06 -44.58
N ALA A 88 -8.91 -37.52 -43.82
CA ALA A 88 -10.23 -37.12 -43.31
C ALA A 88 -10.79 -38.35 -42.51
N GLU A 89 -11.84 -38.13 -41.72
CA GLU A 89 -12.77 -39.11 -41.06
C GLU A 89 -12.28 -39.82 -39.78
N ALA A 90 -12.89 -39.67 -38.58
CA ALA A 90 -14.28 -39.71 -38.08
C ALA A 90 -14.69 -41.10 -37.53
N ALA A 91 -14.93 -41.19 -36.21
CA ALA A 91 -15.89 -42.08 -35.56
C ALA A 91 -16.07 -41.76 -34.05
N THR A 92 -17.28 -41.37 -33.68
CA THR A 92 -17.96 -41.58 -32.37
C THR A 92 -19.28 -42.31 -32.69
N PRO A 93 -20.18 -42.75 -31.76
CA PRO A 93 -20.25 -42.65 -30.28
C PRO A 93 -20.77 -43.96 -29.58
N ASP A 94 -21.05 -43.86 -28.28
CA ASP A 94 -22.16 -44.46 -27.48
C ASP A 94 -21.68 -44.95 -26.09
N ALA A 95 -22.42 -44.92 -24.99
CA ALA A 95 -23.65 -44.26 -24.54
C ALA A 95 -23.80 -44.57 -23.01
N ALA A 96 -24.68 -43.82 -22.35
CA ALA A 96 -24.87 -43.67 -20.91
C ALA A 96 -25.32 -44.89 -20.08
N ALA A 97 -25.09 -44.84 -18.74
CA ALA A 97 -26.09 -45.15 -17.71
C ALA A 97 -25.58 -44.86 -16.27
N GLU A 98 -26.28 -43.96 -15.56
CA GLU A 98 -26.46 -43.93 -14.07
C GLU A 98 -27.75 -44.73 -13.72
N PRO A 99 -28.05 -45.20 -12.47
CA PRO A 99 -28.06 -44.39 -11.23
C PRO A 99 -27.84 -45.08 -9.84
N ASP A 100 -27.66 -44.23 -8.81
CA ASP A 100 -28.00 -44.27 -7.37
C ASP A 100 -27.80 -45.51 -6.46
N ALA A 101 -27.04 -45.33 -5.35
CA ALA A 101 -27.50 -45.37 -3.94
C ALA A 101 -26.37 -45.66 -2.90
N LYS A 102 -26.22 -44.78 -1.89
CA LYS A 102 -25.53 -45.01 -0.57
C LYS A 102 -26.48 -45.81 0.37
N PRO A 103 -26.07 -46.51 1.45
CA PRO A 103 -25.07 -46.12 2.49
C PRO A 103 -24.16 -47.30 2.98
N ALA A 104 -23.05 -47.12 3.72
CA ALA A 104 -22.99 -46.92 5.17
C ALA A 104 -21.53 -46.73 5.63
N ALA A 105 -21.38 -46.11 6.80
CA ALA A 105 -20.13 -45.75 7.46
C ALA A 105 -19.39 -46.95 8.06
N ASP A 106 -18.05 -46.91 8.01
CA ASP A 106 -17.19 -47.30 9.13
C ASP A 106 -15.84 -46.57 9.02
N ALA A 107 -15.47 -45.95 10.13
CA ALA A 107 -14.30 -45.09 10.28
C ALA A 107 -13.01 -45.89 10.40
N LYS A 108 -11.98 -45.50 9.65
CA LYS A 108 -10.58 -45.64 10.05
C LYS A 108 -9.84 -44.34 9.74
N ALA A 109 -9.36 -43.69 10.80
CA ALA A 109 -8.47 -42.55 10.72
C ALA A 109 -7.14 -43.00 10.11
N GLU A 110 -6.77 -42.46 8.94
CA GLU A 110 -5.41 -42.57 8.41
C GLU A 110 -4.53 -41.51 9.08
N GLU A 111 -3.47 -41.98 9.73
CA GLU A 111 -2.38 -41.14 10.27
C GLU A 111 -1.76 -40.32 9.14
N LYS A 112 -1.75 -38.99 9.30
CA LYS A 112 -1.00 -38.08 8.44
C LYS A 112 0.49 -38.42 8.53
N LYS A 113 1.05 -39.02 7.48
CA LYS A 113 2.50 -39.11 7.29
C LYS A 113 3.05 -37.70 7.07
N GLU A 114 4.00 -37.30 7.91
CA GLU A 114 4.78 -36.08 7.69
C GLU A 114 5.53 -36.16 6.35
N PRO A 115 5.60 -35.05 5.59
CA PRO A 115 6.27 -35.04 4.29
C PRO A 115 7.79 -35.20 4.46
N VAL A 116 8.35 -36.21 3.79
CA VAL A 116 9.79 -36.45 3.69
C VAL A 116 10.42 -35.34 2.84
N LYS A 117 11.34 -34.57 3.43
CA LYS A 117 12.08 -33.51 2.74
C LYS A 117 13.11 -34.10 1.76
N PRO A 118 13.34 -33.50 0.58
CA PRO A 118 14.30 -34.02 -0.42
C PRO A 118 15.75 -34.08 0.08
N GLU A 119 16.52 -35.07 -0.38
CA GLU A 119 17.96 -35.16 -0.11
C GLU A 119 18.70 -33.93 -0.66
N GLY A 120 19.45 -33.25 0.22
CA GLY A 120 20.12 -31.96 -0.06
C GLY A 120 19.60 -30.79 0.78
N TRP A 121 18.49 -30.96 1.50
CA TRP A 121 17.97 -30.00 2.50
C TRP A 121 18.56 -30.19 3.90
N GLY A 122 19.78 -30.71 3.99
CA GLY A 122 20.57 -30.58 5.21
C GLY A 122 20.93 -29.10 5.42
N LYS A 123 20.95 -28.65 6.68
CA LYS A 123 21.31 -27.27 7.08
C LYS A 123 22.41 -26.74 6.16
N ARG A 124 22.10 -25.68 5.39
CA ARG A 124 23.15 -24.89 4.73
C ARG A 124 24.17 -24.58 5.81
N LYS A 125 25.46 -24.80 5.54
CA LYS A 125 26.50 -24.25 6.38
C LYS A 125 26.31 -22.74 6.34
N ASP A 126 25.78 -22.22 7.44
CA ASP A 126 25.74 -20.81 7.73
C ASP A 126 27.12 -20.22 7.40
N GLY A 127 27.14 -19.36 6.38
CA GLY A 127 28.31 -18.55 6.05
C GLY A 127 28.57 -17.46 7.09
N THR A 128 27.92 -17.51 8.24
CA THR A 128 28.17 -16.65 9.38
C THR A 128 29.54 -17.04 9.94
N LYS A 129 30.50 -16.11 9.86
CA LYS A 129 31.65 -16.14 10.76
C LYS A 129 31.06 -16.21 12.18
N ALA A 130 31.23 -17.36 12.84
CA ALA A 130 30.89 -17.50 14.24
C ALA A 130 31.67 -16.45 15.04
N TRP A 131 30.96 -15.67 15.87
CA TRP A 131 31.57 -14.92 16.96
C TRP A 131 30.75 -15.11 18.23
N SER A 132 31.46 -15.20 19.35
CA SER A 132 31.07 -15.80 20.63
C SER A 132 29.88 -15.13 21.35
N GLU A 133 29.29 -15.84 22.32
CA GLU A 133 28.17 -15.51 23.23
C GLU A 133 28.19 -14.13 23.95
N ARG A 134 29.15 -13.24 23.67
CA ARG A 134 29.27 -11.89 24.26
C ARG A 134 29.59 -10.76 23.27
N ALA A 135 29.61 -11.00 21.96
CA ALA A 135 30.00 -9.97 20.99
C ALA A 135 28.79 -9.50 20.18
N ARG A 136 28.29 -8.32 20.54
CA ARG A 136 27.55 -7.41 19.66
C ARG A 136 28.30 -7.29 18.33
N ALA A 137 27.60 -7.45 17.20
CA ALA A 137 28.19 -7.33 15.86
C ALA A 137 28.19 -5.88 15.34
N ASP A 138 27.50 -5.02 16.06
CA ASP A 138 27.55 -3.56 15.94
C ASP A 138 28.77 -2.96 16.65
N ASP A 139 29.11 -1.74 16.23
CA ASP A 139 30.13 -0.90 16.85
C ASP A 139 29.47 0.01 17.90
N PRO A 140 29.65 -0.26 19.22
CA PRO A 140 29.00 0.51 20.28
C PRO A 140 29.46 1.97 20.32
N ASP A 141 30.61 2.32 19.73
CA ASP A 141 31.09 3.71 19.65
C ASP A 141 30.29 4.54 18.61
N LYS A 142 29.43 3.89 17.81
CA LYS A 142 28.50 4.55 16.88
C LYS A 142 27.23 5.04 17.54
N ARG A 143 26.96 4.61 18.77
CA ARG A 143 25.87 5.13 19.58
C ARG A 143 26.27 6.43 20.26
N LYS A 144 25.37 7.40 20.24
CA LYS A 144 25.53 8.70 20.91
C LYS A 144 24.32 9.00 21.79
N VAL A 145 24.58 9.33 23.04
CA VAL A 145 23.58 9.88 23.96
C VAL A 145 23.76 11.39 24.01
N LEU A 146 22.73 12.11 23.57
CA LEU A 146 22.73 13.55 23.45
C LEU A 146 21.86 14.15 24.56
N ALA A 147 22.50 14.88 25.46
CA ALA A 147 21.81 15.56 26.56
C ALA A 147 20.86 16.66 26.04
N PRO A 148 19.76 16.94 26.76
CA PRO A 148 18.87 18.06 26.44
C PRO A 148 19.63 19.39 26.36
N THR A 149 19.19 20.29 25.48
CA THR A 149 19.72 21.66 25.38
C THR A 149 18.78 22.69 26.01
N GLY A 150 17.51 22.32 26.21
CA GLY A 150 16.51 23.12 26.90
C GLY A 150 15.75 22.31 27.96
N THR A 151 14.64 22.88 28.42
CA THR A 151 13.71 22.27 29.36
C THR A 151 12.31 22.30 28.77
N GLY A 152 11.48 21.29 29.03
CA GLY A 152 10.12 21.28 28.53
C GLY A 152 9.38 19.96 28.72
N ILE A 153 8.47 19.66 27.79
CA ILE A 153 7.64 18.45 27.83
C ILE A 153 8.46 17.16 27.80
N GLY A 154 9.72 17.23 27.34
CA GLY A 154 10.68 16.15 27.28
C GLY A 154 11.46 15.87 28.57
N ASP A 155 11.33 16.72 29.60
CA ASP A 155 12.10 16.57 30.83
C ASP A 155 11.93 15.17 31.45
N GLY A 156 13.05 14.49 31.71
CA GLY A 156 13.06 13.12 32.26
C GLY A 156 12.68 12.03 31.25
N LYS A 157 12.61 12.34 29.95
CA LYS A 157 12.25 11.40 28.88
C LYS A 157 13.36 11.23 27.87
N VAL A 158 13.30 10.11 27.15
CA VAL A 158 14.23 9.77 26.07
C VAL A 158 13.49 9.48 24.77
N PHE A 159 14.07 9.90 23.64
CA PHE A 159 13.67 9.47 22.30
C PHE A 159 14.85 8.78 21.61
N HIS A 160 14.59 7.67 20.93
CA HIS A 160 15.62 6.86 20.29
C HIS A 160 15.50 6.92 18.77
N PHE A 161 16.56 7.32 18.09
CA PHE A 161 16.77 7.12 16.66
C PHE A 161 17.69 5.91 16.46
N LEU A 162 17.12 4.82 15.96
CA LEU A 162 17.77 3.52 15.85
C LEU A 162 17.83 3.11 14.38
N PHE A 163 19.01 2.70 13.92
CA PHE A 163 19.24 2.33 12.53
C PHE A 163 19.57 0.84 12.42
N GLY A 164 18.61 0.06 11.93
CA GLY A 164 18.74 -1.39 11.72
C GLY A 164 19.25 -1.78 10.33
N LEU A 165 19.86 -0.85 9.60
CA LEU A 165 20.38 -1.04 8.25
C LEU A 165 21.70 -1.83 8.26
N LYS A 166 21.86 -2.78 7.32
CA LYS A 166 23.03 -3.67 7.31
C LYS A 166 24.30 -2.91 6.96
N ILE A 167 25.25 -2.89 7.88
CA ILE A 167 26.51 -2.12 7.77
C ILE A 167 27.38 -2.52 6.56
N HIS A 168 27.20 -3.74 6.04
CA HIS A 168 27.98 -4.26 4.91
C HIS A 168 27.29 -4.05 3.56
N SER A 169 26.01 -3.67 3.53
CA SER A 169 25.26 -3.44 2.28
C SER A 169 25.57 -2.03 1.73
N PRO A 170 26.03 -1.91 0.46
CA PRO A 170 26.22 -0.59 -0.16
C PRO A 170 24.93 0.23 -0.26
N ASN A 171 23.79 -0.43 -0.54
CA ASN A 171 22.49 0.24 -0.64
C ASN A 171 22.02 0.75 0.72
N ASP A 172 22.21 -0.03 1.77
CA ASP A 172 21.84 0.32 3.14
C ASP A 172 22.69 1.49 3.65
N ARG A 173 23.99 1.51 3.31
CA ARG A 173 24.86 2.66 3.62
C ARG A 173 24.45 3.92 2.87
N ARG A 174 23.98 3.80 1.63
CA ARG A 174 23.45 4.92 0.86
C ARG A 174 22.19 5.47 1.53
N LEU A 175 21.22 4.61 1.81
CA LEU A 175 19.98 5.00 2.50
C LEU A 175 20.27 5.63 3.87
N PHE A 176 21.17 5.05 4.65
CA PHE A 176 21.58 5.64 5.93
C PHE A 176 22.20 7.03 5.75
N GLY A 177 23.11 7.20 4.78
CA GLY A 177 23.75 8.49 4.51
C GLY A 177 22.74 9.56 4.14
N GLU A 178 21.81 9.25 3.22
CA GLU A 178 20.75 10.17 2.80
C GLU A 178 19.80 10.48 3.97
N ALA A 179 19.29 9.46 4.68
CA ALA A 179 18.37 9.67 5.80
C ALA A 179 19.00 10.42 6.98
N ARG A 180 20.29 10.20 7.26
CA ARG A 180 20.97 10.80 8.40
C ARG A 180 21.03 12.32 8.31
N GLU A 181 21.14 12.88 7.10
CA GLU A 181 21.16 14.33 6.87
C GLU A 181 19.83 15.01 7.25
N HIS A 182 18.74 14.25 7.25
CA HIS A 182 17.37 14.73 7.49
C HIS A 182 16.84 14.48 8.90
N VAL A 183 17.68 14.00 9.83
CA VAL A 183 17.26 13.69 11.21
C VAL A 183 17.91 14.64 12.23
N ASP A 184 18.91 15.42 11.82
CA ASP A 184 19.63 16.30 12.76
C ASP A 184 18.76 17.42 13.33
N ASP A 185 17.89 18.00 12.51
CA ASP A 185 16.93 19.03 12.93
C ASP A 185 15.87 18.47 13.89
N ASP A 186 15.36 17.26 13.64
CA ASP A 186 14.48 16.55 14.59
C ASP A 186 15.16 16.30 15.94
N VAL A 187 16.42 15.86 15.91
CA VAL A 187 17.24 15.66 17.10
C VAL A 187 17.39 16.98 17.86
N GLU A 188 17.68 18.08 17.17
CA GLU A 188 17.80 19.40 17.77
C GLU A 188 16.48 19.88 18.38
N ALA A 189 15.35 19.71 17.68
CA ALA A 189 14.02 20.09 18.14
C ALA A 189 13.61 19.33 19.42
N LEU A 190 13.84 18.02 19.45
CA LEU A 190 13.59 17.19 20.64
C LEU A 190 14.48 17.61 21.82
N ARG A 191 15.78 17.84 21.58
CA ARG A 191 16.71 18.27 22.64
C ARG A 191 16.35 19.65 23.20
N ALA A 192 15.89 20.57 22.36
CA ALA A 192 15.41 21.89 22.78
C ALA A 192 14.16 21.78 23.67
N ALA A 193 13.31 20.78 23.42
CA ALA A 193 12.11 20.51 24.20
C ALA A 193 12.34 19.72 25.50
N GLY A 194 13.60 19.45 25.87
CA GLY A 194 13.97 18.79 27.13
C GLY A 194 14.24 17.29 27.03
N TYR A 195 14.11 16.69 25.84
CA TYR A 195 14.36 15.25 25.66
C TYR A 195 15.86 14.93 25.68
N THR A 196 16.21 13.81 26.31
CA THR A 196 17.46 13.13 25.98
C THR A 196 17.25 12.39 24.66
N VAL A 197 18.23 12.44 23.76
CA VAL A 197 18.10 11.77 22.46
C VAL A 197 19.23 10.76 22.29
N VAL A 198 18.89 9.53 21.96
CA VAL A 198 19.86 8.48 21.60
C VAL A 198 19.85 8.32 20.10
N VAL A 199 21.03 8.38 19.48
CA VAL A 199 21.21 8.08 18.06
C VAL A 199 22.14 6.88 17.96
N ASP A 200 21.64 5.77 17.42
CA ASP A 200 22.40 4.53 17.26
C ASP A 200 22.42 4.10 15.79
N GLU A 201 23.56 4.34 15.13
CA GLU A 201 23.78 4.05 13.71
C GLU A 201 23.85 2.53 13.40
N GLN A 202 23.97 1.68 14.42
CA GLN A 202 24.12 0.23 14.28
C GLN A 202 23.27 -0.49 15.33
N ALA A 203 21.97 -0.23 15.32
CA ALA A 203 21.06 -0.79 16.30
C ALA A 203 20.80 -2.29 16.04
N VAL A 204 20.84 -3.06 17.12
CA VAL A 204 20.53 -4.49 17.14
C VAL A 204 19.24 -4.78 17.92
N HIS A 205 18.82 -6.05 17.93
CA HIS A 205 17.59 -6.50 18.58
C HIS A 205 17.44 -6.00 20.03
N ALA A 206 18.49 -6.16 20.83
CA ALA A 206 18.50 -5.76 22.23
C ALA A 206 18.27 -4.24 22.42
N ASP A 207 18.66 -3.42 21.45
CA ASP A 207 18.50 -1.97 21.54
C ASP A 207 17.04 -1.55 21.34
N PHE A 208 16.34 -2.19 20.41
CA PHE A 208 14.91 -1.98 20.24
C PHE A 208 14.14 -2.37 21.50
N ILE A 209 14.39 -3.58 22.01
CA ILE A 209 13.76 -4.08 23.24
C ILE A 209 14.07 -3.14 24.42
N GLY A 210 15.34 -2.74 24.53
CA GLY A 210 15.82 -1.78 25.53
C GLY A 210 15.06 -0.46 25.53
N ALA A 211 14.86 0.08 24.32
CA ALA A 211 14.19 1.36 24.12
C ALA A 211 12.69 1.29 24.47
N VAL A 212 11.98 0.22 24.10
CA VAL A 212 10.53 0.11 24.36
C VAL A 212 10.20 -0.24 25.82
N TYR A 213 11.07 -0.97 26.52
CA TYR A 213 10.91 -1.29 27.95
C TYR A 213 11.44 -0.19 28.87
N GLY A 214 12.27 0.73 28.37
CA GLY A 214 12.88 1.79 29.17
C GLY A 214 14.01 1.29 30.07
N ASP A 215 14.69 0.21 29.67
CA ASP A 215 15.82 -0.40 30.37
C ASP A 215 17.15 -0.31 29.59
N ALA A 216 17.17 0.49 28.51
CA ALA A 216 18.39 0.85 27.79
C ALA A 216 19.49 1.34 28.74
N GLU A 217 20.66 0.70 28.68
CA GLU A 217 21.68 0.80 29.73
C GLU A 217 22.25 2.20 29.93
N ASP A 218 22.30 2.97 28.85
CA ASP A 218 22.89 4.28 28.70
C ASP A 218 21.97 5.44 29.12
N VAL A 219 20.68 5.16 29.30
CA VAL A 219 19.64 6.15 29.66
C VAL A 219 18.74 5.66 30.80
N LYS A 220 19.28 4.80 31.68
CA LYS A 220 18.54 4.24 32.83
C LYS A 220 17.86 5.34 33.66
N GLY A 221 16.57 5.13 33.93
CA GLY A 221 15.74 6.04 34.73
C GLY A 221 15.03 7.12 33.92
N LEU A 222 15.28 7.22 32.61
CA LEU A 222 14.47 8.04 31.72
C LEU A 222 13.28 7.24 31.18
N ALA A 223 12.13 7.91 31.07
CA ALA A 223 10.96 7.31 30.46
C ALA A 223 11.08 7.37 28.92
N PRO A 224 11.01 6.24 28.18
CA PRO A 224 10.96 6.29 26.72
C PRO A 224 9.68 6.99 26.27
N ALA A 225 9.83 8.02 25.45
CA ALA A 225 8.73 8.75 24.83
C ALA A 225 8.46 8.24 23.41
N GLY A 226 9.49 7.78 22.71
CA GLY A 226 9.32 7.17 21.40
C GLY A 226 10.59 6.59 20.79
N VAL A 227 10.38 5.88 19.68
CA VAL A 227 11.42 5.23 18.89
C VAL A 227 11.17 5.54 17.42
N PHE A 228 12.21 5.99 16.72
CA PHE A 228 12.31 5.96 15.27
C PHE A 228 13.25 4.82 14.89
N TRP A 229 12.80 3.90 14.03
CA TRP A 229 13.56 2.77 13.55
C TRP A 229 13.61 2.76 12.03
N LEU A 230 14.78 3.04 11.45
CA LEU A 230 15.03 2.93 10.01
C LEU A 230 15.68 1.58 9.68
N ALA A 231 14.97 0.75 8.93
CA ALA A 231 15.45 -0.57 8.50
C ALA A 231 14.64 -1.10 7.31
N HIS A 232 15.08 -2.24 6.76
CA HIS A 232 14.20 -3.05 5.91
C HIS A 232 13.10 -3.69 6.76
N GLY A 233 11.95 -3.92 6.12
CA GLY A 233 10.80 -4.58 6.73
C GLY A 233 10.36 -5.81 5.95
N HIS A 234 9.71 -6.74 6.63
CA HIS A 234 9.22 -8.00 6.08
C HIS A 234 7.70 -8.05 6.02
N ASP A 235 7.17 -8.93 5.19
CA ASP A 235 5.73 -9.06 4.95
C ASP A 235 4.91 -9.36 6.23
N ASP A 236 5.51 -10.00 7.23
CA ASP A 236 4.92 -10.29 8.54
C ASP A 236 5.02 -9.11 9.52
N GLY A 237 5.54 -7.97 9.07
CA GLY A 237 5.74 -6.76 9.87
C GLY A 237 7.05 -6.76 10.64
N ALA A 238 7.93 -7.76 10.48
CA ALA A 238 9.22 -7.78 11.15
C ALA A 238 10.18 -6.71 10.60
N ILE A 239 11.12 -6.27 11.43
CA ILE A 239 12.11 -5.24 11.06
C ILE A 239 13.52 -5.80 11.16
N GLU A 240 14.37 -5.50 10.18
CA GLU A 240 15.77 -5.93 10.21
C GLU A 240 16.60 -5.15 11.22
N THR A 241 17.68 -5.79 11.69
CA THR A 241 18.73 -5.20 12.53
C THR A 241 20.05 -5.11 11.77
N CYS A 242 20.95 -4.24 12.21
CA CYS A 242 22.16 -3.93 11.45
C CYS A 242 23.12 -5.12 11.28
N ASP A 243 23.02 -6.11 12.16
CA ASP A 243 23.78 -7.36 12.18
C ASP A 243 23.15 -8.47 11.33
N GLY A 244 22.04 -8.18 10.63
CA GLY A 244 21.30 -9.11 9.80
C GLY A 244 20.30 -9.99 10.56
N GLY A 245 20.09 -9.73 11.85
CA GLY A 245 18.97 -10.24 12.61
C GLY A 245 17.64 -9.55 12.27
N VAL A 246 16.60 -9.89 13.02
CA VAL A 246 15.25 -9.37 12.85
C VAL A 246 14.61 -9.21 14.23
N VAL A 247 13.85 -8.13 14.42
CA VAL A 247 12.90 -7.99 15.54
C VAL A 247 11.50 -8.29 15.04
N GLN A 248 10.85 -9.25 15.69
CA GLN A 248 9.47 -9.63 15.45
C GLN A 248 8.54 -8.94 16.46
N PRO A 249 7.27 -8.64 16.13
CA PRO A 249 6.31 -8.15 17.11
C PRO A 249 6.19 -9.06 18.33
N THR A 250 6.32 -10.38 18.14
CA THR A 250 6.26 -11.39 19.21
C THR A 250 7.43 -11.37 20.17
N ASP A 251 8.52 -10.69 19.84
CA ASP A 251 9.67 -10.53 20.74
C ASP A 251 9.38 -9.51 21.86
N VAL A 252 8.34 -8.69 21.68
CA VAL A 252 7.89 -7.70 22.65
C VAL A 252 6.83 -8.32 23.57
N ASP A 253 7.13 -8.30 24.85
CA ASP A 253 6.24 -8.61 25.95
C ASP A 253 5.45 -7.34 26.30
N PRO A 254 4.14 -7.29 25.97
CA PRO A 254 3.33 -6.07 26.11
C PRO A 254 3.22 -5.61 27.56
N GLU A 255 3.39 -6.50 28.54
CA GLU A 255 3.32 -6.16 29.97
C GLU A 255 4.56 -5.41 30.46
N LYS A 256 5.70 -5.55 29.76
CA LYS A 256 6.96 -4.87 30.07
C LYS A 256 7.12 -3.52 29.38
N VAL A 257 6.28 -3.23 28.38
CA VAL A 257 6.35 -1.98 27.63
C VAL A 257 6.10 -0.78 28.54
N HIS A 258 7.05 0.16 28.52
CA HIS A 258 7.03 1.29 29.42
C HIS A 258 5.81 2.18 29.18
N ALA A 259 5.20 2.68 30.26
CA ALA A 259 3.96 3.43 30.18
C ALA A 259 4.07 4.81 29.51
N GLY A 260 5.29 5.34 29.45
CA GLY A 260 5.59 6.61 28.79
C GLY A 260 5.70 6.54 27.27
N LEU A 261 5.76 5.33 26.67
CA LEU A 261 5.97 5.17 25.24
C LEU A 261 4.75 5.68 24.46
N LYS A 262 4.93 6.74 23.68
CA LYS A 262 3.86 7.40 22.92
C LYS A 262 3.93 7.13 21.42
N LEU A 263 5.12 7.09 20.83
CA LEU A 263 5.29 7.06 19.38
C LEU A 263 6.36 6.05 18.98
N VAL A 264 6.02 5.13 18.08
CA VAL A 264 6.98 4.22 17.43
C VAL A 264 6.83 4.37 15.93
N VAL A 265 7.86 4.91 15.29
CA VAL A 265 7.94 5.12 13.84
C VAL A 265 8.86 4.05 13.27
N PHE A 266 8.28 3.07 12.58
CA PHE A 266 9.01 2.13 11.75
C PHE A 266 9.12 2.71 10.34
N ALA A 267 10.27 3.31 10.02
CA ALA A 267 10.62 3.61 8.64
C ALA A 267 11.04 2.32 7.91
N ALA A 268 10.14 1.34 7.86
CA ALA A 268 10.34 0.00 7.34
C ALA A 268 9.08 -0.53 6.64
N CYS A 269 9.28 -1.29 5.56
CA CYS A 269 8.21 -1.84 4.72
C CYS A 269 7.23 -2.70 5.53
N TYR A 270 5.94 -2.69 5.15
CA TYR A 270 4.84 -3.51 5.71
C TYR A 270 4.51 -3.36 7.21
N THR A 271 5.34 -2.69 8.00
CA THR A 271 5.06 -2.44 9.43
C THR A 271 3.77 -1.64 9.64
N GLY A 272 3.39 -0.78 8.69
CA GLY A 272 2.10 -0.09 8.69
C GLY A 272 0.91 -1.02 8.48
N SER A 273 1.07 -2.05 7.65
CA SER A 273 0.05 -3.09 7.39
C SER A 273 -0.14 -4.05 8.54
N CYS A 274 0.86 -4.12 9.44
CA CYS A 274 0.87 -4.92 10.67
C CYS A 274 0.80 -4.02 11.92
N SER A 275 0.30 -2.79 11.76
CA SER A 275 0.36 -1.77 12.82
C SER A 275 -0.52 -2.10 14.02
N ARG A 276 -1.57 -2.92 13.86
CA ARG A 276 -2.40 -3.36 15.00
C ARG A 276 -1.66 -4.38 15.83
N THR A 277 -1.06 -5.39 15.20
CA THR A 277 -0.21 -6.37 15.89
C THR A 277 0.92 -5.67 16.63
N TRP A 278 1.61 -4.73 15.97
CA TRP A 278 2.64 -3.94 16.64
C TRP A 278 2.08 -3.12 17.81
N ARG A 279 0.93 -2.46 17.64
CA ARG A 279 0.33 -1.64 18.69
C ARG A 279 -0.07 -2.49 19.90
N GLU A 280 -0.69 -3.65 19.68
CA GLU A 280 -1.03 -4.60 20.74
C GLU A 280 0.23 -5.05 21.50
N ARG A 281 1.28 -5.43 20.76
CA ARG A 281 2.57 -5.85 21.34
C ARG A 281 3.31 -4.73 22.07
N LEU A 282 3.09 -3.48 21.65
CA LEU A 282 3.58 -2.27 22.32
C LEU A 282 2.63 -1.79 23.44
N GLY A 283 1.79 -2.69 23.98
CA GLY A 283 0.93 -2.42 25.13
C GLY A 283 -0.30 -1.56 24.82
N GLY A 284 -0.72 -1.48 23.56
CA GLY A 284 -1.95 -0.83 23.09
C GLY A 284 -1.96 0.71 23.09
N ARG A 285 -0.89 1.33 23.60
CA ARG A 285 -0.86 2.77 23.90
C ARG A 285 -0.11 3.60 22.87
N ALA A 286 1.03 3.11 22.41
CA ALA A 286 1.86 3.85 21.46
C ALA A 286 1.18 3.95 20.09
N LEU A 287 1.35 5.10 19.42
CA LEU A 287 1.04 5.22 18.00
C LEU A 287 2.13 4.47 17.23
N VAL A 288 1.71 3.53 16.38
CA VAL A 288 2.61 2.81 15.48
C VAL A 288 2.48 3.40 14.09
N VAL A 289 3.56 3.96 13.57
CA VAL A 289 3.64 4.50 12.22
C VAL A 289 4.57 3.62 11.40
N GLY A 290 4.20 3.34 10.14
CA GLY A 290 5.06 2.61 9.23
C GLY A 290 4.41 2.45 7.86
N TRP A 291 5.13 1.84 6.92
CA TRP A 291 4.69 1.74 5.54
C TRP A 291 3.75 0.55 5.31
N GLY A 292 2.73 0.73 4.47
CA GLY A 292 1.82 -0.35 4.08
C GLY A 292 2.44 -1.38 3.11
N ARG A 293 3.46 -0.98 2.37
CA ARG A 293 4.15 -1.82 1.37
C ARG A 293 5.59 -1.34 1.19
N PRO A 294 6.39 -1.96 0.32
CA PRO A 294 7.72 -1.48 0.01
C PRO A 294 7.65 -0.08 -0.58
N VAL A 295 8.62 0.75 -0.20
CA VAL A 295 8.77 2.11 -0.70
C VAL A 295 10.13 2.29 -1.36
N THR A 296 10.23 3.28 -2.24
CA THR A 296 11.52 3.70 -2.81
C THR A 296 12.37 4.39 -1.76
N ILE A 297 13.70 4.42 -1.96
CA ILE A 297 14.63 5.16 -1.09
C ILE A 297 14.24 6.64 -1.07
N ASP A 298 13.98 7.23 -2.25
CA ASP A 298 13.59 8.63 -2.37
C ASP A 298 12.33 8.93 -1.53
N ARG A 299 11.32 8.06 -1.56
CA ARG A 299 10.10 8.25 -0.75
C ARG A 299 10.37 8.09 0.76
N ALA A 300 11.24 7.17 1.14
CA ALA A 300 11.63 7.02 2.55
C ALA A 300 12.37 8.25 3.06
N VAL A 301 13.18 8.90 2.22
CA VAL A 301 13.88 10.16 2.53
C VAL A 301 12.91 11.35 2.55
N GLU A 302 11.96 11.42 1.62
CA GLU A 302 10.92 12.45 1.60
C GLU A 302 10.08 12.45 2.89
N PHE A 303 9.84 11.30 3.51
CA PHE A 303 9.14 11.21 4.80
C PHE A 303 9.90 11.87 5.96
N LEU A 304 11.23 12.00 5.85
CA LEU A 304 12.09 12.68 6.82
C LEU A 304 12.29 14.16 6.48
N THR A 305 11.73 14.63 5.36
CA THR A 305 11.86 16.02 4.94
C THR A 305 10.55 16.74 5.24
N PRO A 306 10.57 17.89 5.94
CA PRO A 306 9.35 18.65 6.21
C PRO A 306 8.58 19.01 4.92
N ASP A 307 7.28 18.73 4.87
CA ASP A 307 6.40 19.12 3.76
C ASP A 307 5.07 19.71 4.28
N ASP A 308 4.92 21.03 4.11
CA ASP A 308 3.71 21.79 4.49
C ASP A 308 2.41 21.28 3.82
N ARG A 309 2.50 20.40 2.82
CA ARG A 309 1.35 19.80 2.13
C ARG A 309 0.89 18.49 2.76
N THR A 310 1.66 17.93 3.68
CA THR A 310 1.32 16.71 4.43
C THR A 310 1.06 17.03 5.90
N GLU A 311 0.44 16.08 6.61
CA GLU A 311 0.28 16.15 8.07
C GLU A 311 0.86 14.90 8.78
N THR A 312 1.68 14.15 8.05
CA THR A 312 2.09 12.78 8.42
C THR A 312 3.58 12.50 8.16
N ASP A 313 4.40 13.52 7.85
CA ASP A 313 5.86 13.38 7.84
C ASP A 313 6.42 13.23 9.28
N LEU A 314 7.72 12.97 9.42
CA LEU A 314 8.33 12.75 10.73
C LEU A 314 8.19 13.99 11.63
N ASP A 315 8.46 15.19 11.10
CA ASP A 315 8.29 16.46 11.81
C ASP A 315 6.88 16.64 12.34
N ASP A 316 5.87 16.37 11.53
CA ASP A 316 4.46 16.48 11.91
C ASP A 316 4.11 15.53 13.05
N LEU A 317 4.60 14.28 12.97
CA LEU A 317 4.38 13.28 14.01
C LEU A 317 5.05 13.68 15.33
N LEU A 318 6.30 14.15 15.27
CA LEU A 318 7.04 14.63 16.45
C LEU A 318 6.37 15.88 17.03
N ARG A 319 6.04 16.86 16.19
CA ARG A 319 5.37 18.12 16.57
C ARG A 319 4.04 17.84 17.25
N ARG A 320 3.25 16.92 16.68
CA ARG A 320 1.91 16.60 17.17
C ARG A 320 1.93 15.80 18.45
N TYR A 321 2.77 14.77 18.56
CA TYR A 321 2.67 13.79 19.65
C TYR A 321 3.73 13.90 20.73
N LEU A 322 4.89 14.50 20.43
CA LEU A 322 5.98 14.66 21.39
C LEU A 322 6.22 16.11 21.79
N LEU A 323 6.16 17.06 20.85
CA LEU A 323 6.40 18.48 21.16
C LEU A 323 5.14 19.23 21.62
N ALA A 324 3.99 18.56 21.61
CA ALA A 324 2.72 19.06 22.11
C ALA A 324 2.10 18.10 23.14
N PRO A 325 1.23 18.59 24.06
CA PRO A 325 0.57 17.76 25.06
C PRO A 325 -0.58 16.90 24.47
N THR A 326 -0.58 16.64 23.17
CA THR A 326 -1.60 15.86 22.49
C THR A 326 -1.55 14.40 22.94
N ASP A 327 -2.71 13.82 23.16
CA ASP A 327 -2.83 12.38 23.42
C ASP A 327 -2.75 11.60 22.11
N VAL A 328 -2.16 10.41 22.19
CA VAL A 328 -2.17 9.45 21.09
C VAL A 328 -3.62 9.06 20.79
N PRO A 329 -4.08 9.08 19.52
CA PRO A 329 -5.40 8.62 19.18
C PRO A 329 -5.60 7.19 19.68
N LYS A 330 -6.74 6.96 20.34
CA LYS A 330 -7.16 5.61 20.67
C LYS A 330 -7.27 4.80 19.39
N GLU A 331 -6.95 3.51 19.49
CA GLU A 331 -7.24 2.62 18.39
C GLU A 331 -8.73 2.70 18.08
N VAL A 332 -9.03 3.18 16.89
CA VAL A 332 -10.39 3.14 16.38
C VAL A 332 -10.58 1.72 15.91
N GLU A 333 -11.59 1.04 16.43
CA GLU A 333 -12.08 -0.18 15.83
C GLU A 333 -12.47 0.17 14.39
N MET A 334 -11.55 -0.03 13.44
CA MET A 334 -11.95 -0.07 12.05
C MET A 334 -12.73 -1.37 11.96
N ARG A 335 -14.05 -1.24 12.06
CA ARG A 335 -14.96 -2.18 11.45
C ARG A 335 -14.40 -2.36 10.06
N TYR A 336 -13.84 -3.54 9.78
CA TYR A 336 -13.27 -3.90 8.49
C TYR A 336 -14.10 -3.24 7.41
N SER A 337 -13.48 -2.68 6.36
CA SER A 337 -14.27 -2.27 5.21
C SER A 337 -15.12 -3.48 4.86
N PRO A 338 -16.47 -3.44 5.01
CA PRO A 338 -17.30 -4.64 4.93
C PRO A 338 -17.43 -5.12 3.47
N LEU A 339 -16.55 -4.62 2.61
CA LEU A 339 -16.57 -4.72 1.18
C LEU A 339 -15.35 -5.57 0.81
N GLY A 340 -15.62 -6.80 0.43
CA GLY A 340 -14.65 -7.61 -0.29
C GLY A 340 -14.24 -6.91 -1.59
N ALA A 341 -13.07 -7.28 -2.10
CA ALA A 341 -12.62 -6.82 -3.41
C ALA A 341 -13.69 -7.12 -4.47
N ALA A 342 -14.05 -6.13 -5.29
CA ALA A 342 -15.12 -6.30 -6.28
C ALA A 342 -14.73 -7.36 -7.33
N ALA A 343 -13.42 -7.45 -7.63
CA ALA A 343 -12.87 -8.47 -8.51
C ALA A 343 -13.08 -9.91 -7.97
N ALA A 344 -13.19 -10.10 -6.66
CA ALA A 344 -13.39 -11.42 -6.06
C ALA A 344 -14.83 -11.94 -6.23
N ALA A 345 -15.81 -11.04 -6.33
CA ALA A 345 -17.21 -11.37 -6.67
C ALA A 345 -17.44 -11.44 -8.19
N GLY A 346 -16.41 -11.16 -8.99
CA GLY A 346 -16.48 -11.09 -10.43
C GLY A 346 -16.51 -12.44 -11.13
N ARG A 347 -16.77 -12.40 -12.44
CA ARG A 347 -16.61 -13.53 -13.35
C ARG A 347 -15.90 -13.10 -14.64
N SER A 348 -15.04 -13.97 -15.15
CA SER A 348 -14.28 -13.74 -16.39
C SER A 348 -15.09 -14.11 -17.64
N GLY A 349 -15.89 -15.18 -17.62
CA GLY A 349 -16.80 -15.53 -18.71
C GLY A 349 -16.12 -15.54 -20.09
N ASP A 350 -16.67 -14.80 -21.05
CA ASP A 350 -16.11 -14.61 -22.40
C ASP A 350 -15.20 -13.37 -22.53
N LEU A 351 -14.88 -12.69 -21.41
CA LEU A 351 -14.05 -11.48 -21.41
C LEU A 351 -12.70 -11.66 -22.12
N PRO A 352 -11.95 -12.77 -22.00
CA PRO A 352 -10.67 -12.90 -22.69
C PRO A 352 -10.78 -12.65 -24.20
N LYS A 353 -11.83 -13.19 -24.84
CA LYS A 353 -12.09 -12.98 -26.27
C LYS A 353 -12.59 -11.57 -26.56
N ARG A 354 -13.47 -11.04 -25.71
CA ARG A 354 -14.02 -9.69 -25.87
C ARG A 354 -12.99 -8.58 -25.67
N LEU A 355 -11.93 -8.84 -24.92
CA LEU A 355 -10.89 -7.86 -24.61
C LEU A 355 -9.74 -7.85 -25.63
N GLU A 356 -9.72 -8.70 -26.65
CA GLU A 356 -8.62 -8.76 -27.63
C GLU A 356 -8.33 -7.40 -28.28
N GLY A 357 -9.37 -6.69 -28.76
CA GLY A 357 -9.23 -5.35 -29.33
C GLY A 357 -8.83 -4.31 -28.28
N THR A 358 -9.39 -4.40 -27.07
CA THR A 358 -9.08 -3.51 -25.94
C THR A 358 -7.61 -3.61 -25.53
N VAL A 359 -7.09 -4.83 -25.38
CA VAL A 359 -5.69 -5.13 -25.05
C VAL A 359 -4.76 -4.58 -26.13
N SER A 360 -5.13 -4.74 -27.40
CA SER A 360 -4.35 -4.21 -28.51
C SER A 360 -4.29 -2.68 -28.50
N ILE A 361 -5.39 -1.98 -28.19
CA ILE A 361 -5.43 -0.51 -28.08
C ILE A 361 -4.52 -0.03 -26.94
N LEU A 362 -4.54 -0.73 -25.81
CA LEU A 362 -3.75 -0.37 -24.62
C LEU A 362 -2.28 -0.74 -24.72
N HIS A 363 -1.88 -1.53 -25.71
CA HIS A 363 -0.58 -2.21 -25.73
C HIS A 363 -0.31 -3.00 -24.43
N ALA A 364 -1.37 -3.54 -23.84
CA ALA A 364 -1.31 -4.23 -22.56
C ALA A 364 -0.78 -5.67 -22.73
N LYS A 365 -0.21 -6.21 -21.65
CA LYS A 365 0.23 -7.60 -21.58
C LYS A 365 -0.80 -8.41 -20.80
N VAL A 366 -1.42 -9.40 -21.45
CA VAL A 366 -2.32 -10.33 -20.76
C VAL A 366 -1.51 -11.32 -19.95
N LEU A 367 -1.86 -11.49 -18.67
CA LEU A 367 -1.24 -12.50 -17.82
C LEU A 367 -1.96 -13.85 -17.96
N PRO A 368 -1.23 -14.97 -17.81
CA PRO A 368 -1.85 -16.29 -17.87
C PRO A 368 -2.97 -16.44 -16.83
N ALA A 369 -4.17 -16.80 -17.29
CA ALA A 369 -5.27 -17.13 -16.40
C ALA A 369 -5.01 -18.45 -15.68
N LYS A 370 -5.47 -18.55 -14.43
CA LYS A 370 -5.58 -19.81 -13.69
C LYS A 370 -7.01 -20.31 -13.78
N ASP A 371 -7.18 -21.64 -13.67
CA ASP A 371 -8.51 -22.25 -13.67
C ASP A 371 -9.35 -21.69 -12.51
N GLY A 372 -10.52 -21.14 -12.83
CA GLY A 372 -11.42 -20.53 -11.86
C GLY A 372 -11.20 -19.03 -11.59
N ASP A 373 -10.34 -18.35 -12.36
CA ASP A 373 -10.12 -16.91 -12.19
C ASP A 373 -11.40 -16.09 -12.39
N ALA A 374 -11.72 -15.30 -11.37
CA ALA A 374 -12.86 -14.37 -11.34
C ALA A 374 -12.66 -13.14 -12.24
N ALA A 375 -11.44 -12.91 -12.74
CA ALA A 375 -11.08 -11.74 -13.53
C ALA A 375 -10.01 -12.07 -14.59
N VAL A 376 -10.01 -11.32 -15.69
CA VAL A 376 -8.88 -11.24 -16.63
C VAL A 376 -7.87 -10.25 -16.08
N THR A 377 -6.61 -10.68 -15.96
CA THR A 377 -5.54 -9.81 -15.46
C THR A 377 -4.64 -9.36 -16.60
N ILE A 378 -4.42 -8.04 -16.70
CA ILE A 378 -3.52 -7.45 -17.67
C ILE A 378 -2.58 -6.45 -17.00
N ASP A 379 -1.36 -6.32 -17.51
CA ASP A 379 -0.44 -5.24 -17.16
C ASP A 379 -0.56 -4.14 -18.22
N VAL A 380 -0.85 -2.90 -17.80
CA VAL A 380 -1.08 -1.74 -18.67
C VAL A 380 0.10 -0.77 -18.56
N PRO A 381 0.72 -0.34 -19.68
CA PRO A 381 1.86 0.56 -19.64
C PRO A 381 1.45 1.99 -19.25
N MET A 382 2.09 2.56 -18.22
CA MET A 382 1.79 3.91 -17.67
C MET A 382 2.80 4.99 -18.08
N GLY A 383 3.72 4.67 -19.00
CA GLY A 383 4.84 5.55 -19.38
C GLY A 383 6.08 5.33 -18.51
N ASP A 384 7.23 5.86 -18.94
CA ASP A 384 8.52 5.75 -18.22
C ASP A 384 8.90 4.33 -17.76
N LYS A 385 8.53 3.33 -18.57
CA LYS A 385 8.70 1.89 -18.30
C LYS A 385 7.91 1.37 -17.08
N ARG A 386 6.97 2.15 -16.55
CA ARG A 386 6.06 1.76 -15.47
C ARG A 386 4.86 1.00 -16.04
N TRP A 387 4.34 0.06 -15.24
CA TRP A 387 3.25 -0.83 -15.61
C TRP A 387 2.31 -1.00 -14.44
N HIS A 388 1.01 -0.85 -14.67
CA HIS A 388 0.03 -1.08 -13.63
C HIS A 388 -0.80 -2.32 -13.92
N ARG A 389 -1.02 -3.16 -12.92
CA ARG A 389 -1.87 -4.34 -13.03
C ARG A 389 -3.34 -4.00 -12.89
N ALA A 390 -4.16 -4.45 -13.83
CA ALA A 390 -5.61 -4.34 -13.81
C ALA A 390 -6.26 -5.72 -13.75
N LYS A 391 -7.25 -5.87 -12.85
CA LYS A 391 -8.19 -7.00 -12.81
C LYS A 391 -9.50 -6.57 -13.45
N ILE A 392 -9.88 -7.23 -14.53
CA ILE A 392 -11.07 -6.91 -15.33
C ILE A 392 -12.08 -8.04 -15.20
N PHE A 393 -13.31 -7.72 -14.81
CA PHE A 393 -14.30 -8.72 -14.44
C PHE A 393 -15.72 -8.25 -14.79
N ILE A 394 -16.67 -9.20 -14.80
CA ILE A 394 -18.10 -8.90 -14.91
C ILE A 394 -18.76 -9.10 -13.56
N VAL A 395 -19.63 -8.18 -13.16
CA VAL A 395 -20.51 -8.30 -11.99
C VAL A 395 -21.94 -7.89 -12.35
N ASP A 396 -22.91 -8.35 -11.57
CA ASP A 396 -24.29 -7.86 -11.64
C ASP A 396 -24.39 -6.56 -10.83
N GLY A 397 -24.95 -5.52 -11.43
CA GLY A 397 -25.28 -4.29 -10.73
C GLY A 397 -26.33 -4.57 -9.66
N ASN A 398 -26.05 -4.12 -8.44
CA ASN A 398 -26.91 -4.26 -7.27
C ASN A 398 -27.33 -2.89 -6.70
N GLU A 399 -26.95 -1.80 -7.37
CA GLU A 399 -27.30 -0.44 -7.02
C GLU A 399 -28.65 -0.04 -7.65
N PRO A 400 -29.46 0.83 -7.03
CA PRO A 400 -30.83 1.15 -7.46
C PRO A 400 -31.02 1.62 -8.92
N PHE A 401 -29.95 2.02 -9.61
CA PHE A 401 -29.97 2.49 -11.00
C PHE A 401 -29.28 1.55 -11.99
N ALA A 402 -28.67 0.46 -11.52
CA ALA A 402 -28.00 -0.54 -12.33
C ALA A 402 -28.44 -1.97 -11.94
N GLU A 403 -29.51 -2.09 -11.14
CA GLU A 403 -29.97 -3.37 -10.61
C GLU A 403 -30.28 -4.36 -11.75
N GLY A 404 -29.60 -5.50 -11.73
CA GLY A 404 -29.73 -6.55 -12.75
C GLY A 404 -29.01 -6.27 -14.08
N GLU A 405 -28.34 -5.13 -14.24
CA GLU A 405 -27.48 -4.88 -15.40
C GLU A 405 -26.11 -5.55 -15.23
N LEU A 406 -25.57 -6.14 -16.30
CA LEU A 406 -24.19 -6.61 -16.31
C LEU A 406 -23.25 -5.42 -16.41
N LEU A 407 -22.30 -5.33 -15.49
CA LEU A 407 -21.27 -4.30 -15.47
C LEU A 407 -19.90 -4.90 -15.78
N LEU A 408 -19.13 -4.21 -16.62
CA LEU A 408 -17.69 -4.40 -16.73
C LEU A 408 -17.02 -3.62 -15.59
N GLY A 409 -16.39 -4.35 -14.68
CA GLY A 409 -15.60 -3.80 -13.59
C GLY A 409 -14.10 -3.85 -13.88
N VAL A 410 -13.38 -2.83 -13.44
CA VAL A 410 -11.92 -2.80 -13.41
C VAL A 410 -11.49 -2.45 -11.99
N GLU A 411 -10.55 -3.20 -11.45
CA GLU A 411 -9.93 -2.95 -10.14
C GLU A 411 -8.41 -2.97 -10.27
N CYS A 412 -7.75 -1.96 -9.71
CA CYS A 412 -6.30 -1.84 -9.65
C CYS A 412 -5.88 -1.67 -8.18
N ASP A 413 -4.88 -2.43 -7.75
CA ASP A 413 -4.32 -2.35 -6.40
C ASP A 413 -3.37 -1.17 -6.27
N VAL A 414 -3.44 -0.43 -5.15
CA VAL A 414 -2.50 0.65 -4.82
C VAL A 414 -1.55 0.21 -3.70
N GLY A 415 -2.01 -0.66 -2.80
CA GLY A 415 -1.29 -1.06 -1.59
C GLY A 415 -2.10 -0.89 -0.31
N GLU A 416 -1.49 -1.23 0.82
CA GLU A 416 -2.18 -1.21 2.11
C GLU A 416 -2.25 0.20 2.71
N LEU A 417 -3.39 0.48 3.36
CA LEU A 417 -3.55 1.66 4.18
C LEU A 417 -2.59 1.61 5.38
N SER A 418 -2.08 2.78 5.78
CA SER A 418 -1.19 2.91 6.94
C SER A 418 -1.24 4.34 7.46
N ASN A 419 -0.67 4.59 8.65
CA ASN A 419 -0.72 5.91 9.31
C ASN A 419 0.06 7.02 8.57
N VAL A 420 0.89 6.66 7.59
CA VAL A 420 1.57 7.62 6.71
C VAL A 420 0.65 8.13 5.58
N VAL A 421 -0.48 7.46 5.33
CA VAL A 421 -1.46 7.85 4.32
C VAL A 421 -2.52 8.75 4.95
N ASP A 422 -2.49 10.03 4.62
CA ASP A 422 -3.52 10.95 5.08
C ASP A 422 -4.80 10.89 4.19
N PRO A 423 -5.99 11.21 4.73
CA PRO A 423 -7.21 11.25 3.93
C PRO A 423 -7.14 12.23 2.74
N PRO A 424 -6.53 13.43 2.86
CA PRO A 424 -6.31 14.31 1.72
C PRO A 424 -5.54 13.65 0.57
N MET A 425 -4.57 12.78 0.80
CA MET A 425 -3.83 12.06 -0.25
C MET A 425 -4.75 11.16 -1.06
N LEU A 426 -5.70 10.49 -0.40
CA LEU A 426 -6.71 9.64 -1.04
C LEU A 426 -7.80 10.46 -1.75
N LEU A 427 -8.22 11.56 -1.12
CA LEU A 427 -9.39 12.36 -1.53
C LEU A 427 -9.06 13.55 -2.44
N SER A 428 -7.81 14.00 -2.50
CA SER A 428 -7.35 14.97 -3.48
C SER A 428 -7.35 14.28 -4.83
N GLY A 429 -8.56 14.23 -5.39
CA GLY A 429 -8.81 13.68 -6.70
C GLY A 429 -7.82 14.31 -7.68
N ILE A 430 -7.25 13.47 -8.53
CA ILE A 430 -6.52 13.98 -9.69
C ILE A 430 -7.54 14.83 -10.46
N PRO A 431 -7.24 16.10 -10.80
CA PRO A 431 -8.22 17.09 -11.28
C PRO A 431 -8.71 16.80 -12.72
N HIS A 432 -9.33 15.64 -12.92
CA HIS A 432 -9.77 15.09 -14.18
C HIS A 432 -11.11 14.39 -14.00
N ASN A 433 -12.03 14.58 -14.94
CA ASN A 433 -13.27 13.79 -15.01
C ASN A 433 -12.90 12.33 -15.31
N ARG A 434 -13.17 11.41 -14.38
CA ARG A 434 -12.80 10.00 -14.50
C ARG A 434 -13.94 9.07 -14.10
N TYR A 435 -13.92 7.85 -14.63
CA TYR A 435 -14.81 6.75 -14.22
C TYR A 435 -14.28 5.98 -12.99
N ALA A 436 -13.09 6.33 -12.51
CA ALA A 436 -12.40 5.64 -11.43
C ALA A 436 -12.66 6.31 -10.07
N ARG A 437 -12.81 5.50 -9.03
CA ARG A 437 -12.93 5.91 -7.62
C ARG A 437 -11.93 5.16 -6.74
N VAL A 438 -11.55 5.73 -5.61
CA VAL A 438 -10.81 5.02 -4.55
C VAL A 438 -11.81 4.27 -3.68
N GLN A 439 -11.45 3.04 -3.31
CA GLN A 439 -12.19 2.23 -2.36
C GLN A 439 -11.21 1.55 -1.40
N LEU A 440 -11.60 1.44 -0.14
CA LEU A 440 -10.92 0.56 0.81
C LEU A 440 -11.62 -0.79 0.78
N VAL A 441 -10.86 -1.87 0.60
CA VAL A 441 -11.38 -3.25 0.57
C VAL A 441 -10.64 -4.12 1.57
N GLU A 442 -11.19 -5.30 1.86
CA GLU A 442 -10.52 -6.29 2.69
C GLU A 442 -9.13 -6.66 2.11
N SER A 443 -8.17 -6.85 3.02
CA SER A 443 -6.81 -7.30 2.72
C SER A 443 -6.55 -8.66 3.36
N GLU A 444 -5.50 -9.33 2.87
CA GLU A 444 -4.86 -10.47 3.55
C GLU A 444 -4.09 -10.03 4.82
N LYS A 445 -3.78 -8.74 4.96
CA LYS A 445 -3.14 -8.13 6.13
C LYS A 445 -4.17 -7.44 7.04
N GLU A 446 -3.70 -6.80 8.11
CA GLU A 446 -4.56 -6.22 9.15
C GLU A 446 -5.24 -4.93 8.71
N MET A 447 -4.60 -4.20 7.80
CA MET A 447 -5.08 -2.93 7.28
C MET A 447 -5.84 -3.14 5.96
N PRO A 448 -6.84 -2.30 5.63
CA PRO A 448 -7.53 -2.35 4.36
C PRO A 448 -6.60 -2.02 3.21
N ARG A 449 -6.84 -2.69 2.09
CA ARG A 449 -6.16 -2.40 0.84
C ARG A 449 -6.84 -1.23 0.14
N ILE A 450 -6.03 -0.29 -0.32
CA ILE A 450 -6.46 0.81 -1.18
C ILE A 450 -6.52 0.25 -2.60
N VAL A 451 -7.70 0.31 -3.21
CA VAL A 451 -7.87 -0.03 -4.63
C VAL A 451 -8.51 1.14 -5.36
N THR A 452 -8.22 1.25 -6.65
CA THR A 452 -9.05 2.06 -7.55
C THR A 452 -9.97 1.15 -8.34
N GLN A 453 -11.21 1.59 -8.50
CA GLN A 453 -12.26 0.83 -9.17
C GLN A 453 -13.01 1.69 -10.17
N GLY A 454 -13.45 1.09 -11.27
CA GLY A 454 -14.36 1.72 -12.22
C GLY A 454 -15.32 0.70 -12.83
N PHE A 455 -16.54 1.14 -13.14
CA PHE A 455 -17.61 0.27 -13.65
C PHE A 455 -18.33 0.91 -14.83
N MET A 456 -18.74 0.10 -15.80
CA MET A 456 -19.58 0.54 -16.92
C MET A 456 -20.57 -0.55 -17.39
N PRO A 457 -21.76 -0.19 -17.90
CA PRO A 457 -22.73 -1.17 -18.40
C PRO A 457 -22.21 -1.97 -19.60
N LEU A 458 -22.04 -3.28 -19.42
CA LEU A 458 -21.41 -4.21 -20.37
C LEU A 458 -22.09 -4.25 -21.74
N ALA A 459 -23.41 -4.02 -21.78
CA ALA A 459 -24.23 -4.10 -23.00
C ALA A 459 -23.87 -3.03 -24.05
N ARG A 460 -23.21 -1.94 -23.65
CA ARG A 460 -22.92 -0.78 -24.52
C ARG A 460 -21.43 -0.48 -24.68
N VAL A 461 -20.56 -1.31 -24.11
CA VAL A 461 -19.11 -1.11 -24.12
C VAL A 461 -18.52 -1.49 -25.47
N ARG A 462 -17.85 -0.56 -26.13
CA ARG A 462 -16.94 -0.83 -27.25
C ARG A 462 -15.51 -0.94 -26.72
N ASP A 463 -14.60 -1.49 -27.53
CA ASP A 463 -13.19 -1.66 -27.14
C ASP A 463 -12.53 -0.36 -26.69
N MET A 464 -12.84 0.76 -27.34
CA MET A 464 -12.32 2.08 -26.95
C MET A 464 -12.87 2.55 -25.59
N ASP A 465 -14.13 2.24 -25.29
CA ASP A 465 -14.75 2.61 -24.02
C ASP A 465 -14.13 1.78 -22.88
N ALA A 466 -13.95 0.46 -23.09
CA ALA A 466 -13.26 -0.43 -22.16
C ALA A 466 -11.80 -0.01 -21.94
N ALA A 467 -11.06 0.29 -23.02
CA ALA A 467 -9.68 0.75 -22.95
C ALA A 467 -9.58 2.05 -22.14
N SER A 468 -10.47 3.01 -22.39
CA SER A 468 -10.52 4.27 -21.64
C SER A 468 -10.79 4.05 -20.16
N LEU A 469 -11.75 3.19 -19.80
CA LEU A 469 -12.03 2.85 -18.41
C LEU A 469 -10.80 2.23 -17.73
N ILE A 470 -10.22 1.19 -18.35
CA ILE A 470 -9.06 0.47 -17.81
C ILE A 470 -7.89 1.43 -17.60
N PHE A 471 -7.56 2.21 -18.62
CA PHE A 471 -6.46 3.17 -18.55
C PHE A 471 -6.67 4.20 -17.45
N GLN A 472 -7.88 4.76 -17.30
CA GLN A 472 -8.17 5.75 -16.26
C GLN A 472 -8.06 5.17 -14.84
N VAL A 473 -8.48 3.91 -14.64
CA VAL A 473 -8.36 3.22 -13.35
C VAL A 473 -6.88 2.94 -13.05
N CYS A 474 -6.13 2.37 -14.00
CA CYS A 474 -4.69 2.15 -13.87
C CYS A 474 -3.92 3.45 -13.60
N GLN A 475 -4.20 4.51 -14.37
CA GLN A 475 -3.54 5.80 -14.21
C GLN A 475 -3.85 6.43 -12.84
N TYR A 476 -5.04 6.18 -12.28
CA TYR A 476 -5.34 6.66 -10.93
C TYR A 476 -4.54 5.88 -9.89
N ALA A 477 -4.55 4.54 -9.97
CA ALA A 477 -3.78 3.71 -9.06
C ALA A 477 -2.29 4.03 -9.11
N ASP A 478 -1.72 4.16 -10.31
CA ASP A 478 -0.32 4.50 -10.55
C ASP A 478 0.10 5.83 -9.92
N VAL A 479 -0.73 6.87 -10.05
CA VAL A 479 -0.45 8.18 -9.44
C VAL A 479 -0.56 8.12 -7.91
N LEU A 480 -1.55 7.40 -7.37
CA LEU A 480 -1.69 7.23 -5.92
C LEU A 480 -0.53 6.41 -5.36
N GLU A 481 -0.17 5.31 -6.02
CA GLU A 481 0.95 4.47 -5.63
C GLU A 481 2.25 5.26 -5.64
N HIS A 482 2.52 6.01 -6.71
CA HIS A 482 3.71 6.84 -6.79
C HIS A 482 3.74 7.90 -5.69
N ARG A 483 2.61 8.55 -5.41
CA ARG A 483 2.52 9.56 -4.36
C ARG A 483 2.71 8.99 -2.96
N ILE A 484 2.14 7.82 -2.67
CA ILE A 484 2.16 7.24 -1.33
C ILE A 484 3.48 6.50 -1.08
N PHE A 485 3.92 5.70 -2.04
CA PHE A 485 4.99 4.72 -1.88
C PHE A 485 6.23 4.99 -2.76
N GLY A 486 6.19 5.99 -3.64
CA GLY A 486 7.29 6.35 -4.54
C GLY A 486 7.29 5.57 -5.87
N GLY A 487 6.36 4.63 -6.07
CA GLY A 487 6.15 3.90 -7.33
C GLY A 487 6.43 2.40 -7.24
N ASP A 488 6.23 1.70 -8.36
CA ASP A 488 6.37 0.26 -8.44
C ASP A 488 7.82 -0.21 -8.14
N MET A 489 7.93 -1.10 -7.16
CA MET A 489 9.03 -2.07 -7.04
C MET A 489 8.63 -3.45 -7.61
N GLY A 490 7.53 -3.50 -8.39
CA GLY A 490 6.93 -4.70 -8.97
C GLY A 490 7.67 -5.30 -10.17
#